data_AF-A0A3L6SQS4-F1
#
_entry.id   AF-A0A3L6SQS4-F1
#
_cell.length_a   1.000
_cell.length_b   1.000
_cell.length_c   1.000
_cell.angle_alpha   90.00
_cell.angle_beta   90.00
_cell.angle_gamma   90.00
#
_symmetry.space_group_name_H-M   'P 1'
#
loop_
_entity.id
_entity.type
_entity.pdbx_description
1 polymer ?
#
loop_
_entity_poly.entity_id
_entity_poly.type
_entity_poly.pdbx_seq_one_letter_code
_entity_poly.pdbx_strand_id
1 'polypeptide(L)'
;MYSFGIILLELISGRPPISTISFGEHFRNIGPWAKLYYESGDIEAIIDPSGGYQDVQSIWKIAEAAVRCIDTEPRKRPCMPEVVKEIQDAMALERAASSSSETMRGGGGCPFSPAAVSVRSGGTMRSHDMVMDNLLLMDDDDDSTSFSGSVSKPYKYPELR
;
A
#
# COMPACT_ATOMS: atom_id res chain seq x y z
N MET A 1 8.16 7.53 -15.05
CA MET A 1 7.08 7.39 -14.06
C MET A 1 7.27 8.24 -12.81
N TYR A 2 8.50 8.65 -12.46
CA TYR A 2 8.79 9.48 -11.29
C TYR A 2 7.81 10.64 -11.04
N SER A 3 7.57 11.49 -12.04
CA SER A 3 6.66 12.63 -11.87
C SER A 3 5.23 12.22 -11.53
N PHE A 4 4.74 11.12 -12.10
CA PHE A 4 3.42 10.60 -11.78
C PHE A 4 3.34 10.12 -10.33
N GLY A 5 4.38 9.44 -9.84
CA GLY A 5 4.47 9.04 -8.43
C GLY A 5 4.42 10.23 -7.47
N ILE A 6 5.10 11.33 -7.81
CA ILE A 6 5.02 12.57 -7.00
C ILE A 6 3.60 13.15 -6.98
N ILE A 7 2.91 13.17 -8.13
CA ILE A 7 1.51 13.63 -8.20
C ILE A 7 0.59 12.72 -7.39
N LEU A 8 0.78 11.40 -7.42
CA LEU A 8 0.02 10.49 -6.57
C LEU A 8 0.21 10.81 -5.08
N LEU A 9 1.45 11.05 -4.66
CA LEU A 9 1.75 11.43 -3.27
C LEU A 9 1.11 12.78 -2.89
N GLU A 10 1.17 13.77 -3.76
CA GLU A 10 0.50 15.06 -3.56
C GLU A 10 -1.02 14.88 -3.38
N LEU A 11 -1.64 14.03 -4.21
CA LEU A 11 -3.08 13.78 -4.15
C LEU A 11 -3.52 13.06 -2.87
N ILE A 12 -2.78 12.06 -2.39
CA ILE A 12 -3.18 11.31 -1.18
C ILE A 12 -2.87 12.07 0.12
N SER A 13 -1.85 12.93 0.09
CA SER A 13 -1.42 13.68 1.28
C SER A 13 -2.02 15.07 1.39
N GLY A 14 -2.60 15.60 0.32
CA GLY A 14 -3.10 16.98 0.25
C GLY A 14 -2.00 18.03 0.41
N ARG A 15 -0.73 17.65 0.25
CA ARG A 15 0.44 18.51 0.50
C ARG A 15 1.20 18.80 -0.79
N PRO A 16 1.77 20.02 -0.94
CA PRO A 16 2.57 20.35 -2.12
C PRO A 16 3.82 19.46 -2.19
N PRO A 17 4.28 19.09 -3.40
CA PRO A 17 5.38 18.14 -3.58
C PRO A 17 6.72 18.66 -3.06
N ILE A 18 6.86 19.99 -3.01
CA ILE A 18 7.97 20.70 -2.37
C ILE A 18 7.35 21.60 -1.31
N SER A 19 7.71 21.37 -0.05
CA SER A 19 7.30 22.24 1.05
C SER A 19 8.52 22.94 1.63
N THR A 20 8.39 24.25 1.83
CA THR A 20 9.42 25.06 2.50
C THR A 20 9.29 25.02 4.03
N ILE A 21 8.17 24.51 4.56
CA ILE A 21 7.78 24.66 5.96
C ILE A 21 7.44 23.33 6.66
N SER A 22 7.03 22.25 5.97
CA SER A 22 6.32 21.17 6.69
C SER A 22 6.34 19.75 6.10
N PHE A 23 7.51 19.10 6.03
CA PHE A 23 7.59 17.63 6.13
C PHE A 23 8.44 17.18 7.34
N GLY A 24 8.58 18.05 8.35
CA GLY A 24 9.57 17.95 9.43
C GLY A 24 10.88 18.64 9.05
N GLU A 25 11.76 18.93 10.03
CA GLU A 25 13.01 19.67 9.83
C GLU A 25 13.99 19.02 8.83
N HIS A 26 13.73 17.78 8.42
CA HIS A 26 14.66 16.96 7.64
C HIS A 26 14.25 16.71 6.18
N PHE A 27 13.02 17.02 5.77
CA PHE A 27 12.52 16.71 4.42
C PHE A 27 12.01 17.95 3.68
N ARG A 28 12.59 18.23 2.51
CA ARG A 28 12.12 19.31 1.60
C ARG A 28 11.17 18.81 0.51
N ASN A 29 11.21 17.52 0.21
CA ASN A 29 10.44 16.89 -0.86
C ASN A 29 9.51 15.84 -0.26
N ILE A 30 8.31 15.72 -0.83
CA ILE A 30 7.30 14.75 -0.41
C ILE A 30 7.76 13.29 -0.60
N GLY A 31 8.61 13.02 -1.61
CA GLY A 31 9.00 11.66 -1.97
C GLY A 31 9.75 10.91 -0.86
N PRO A 32 10.91 11.41 -0.40
CA PRO A 32 11.65 10.78 0.71
C PRO A 32 10.86 10.71 2.01
N TRP A 33 10.03 11.72 2.29
CA TRP A 33 9.13 11.71 3.45
C TRP A 33 8.11 10.58 3.34
N ALA A 34 7.37 10.47 2.24
CA ALA A 34 6.37 9.43 2.05
C ALA A 34 6.99 8.02 2.05
N LYS A 35 8.19 7.88 1.47
CA LYS A 35 8.92 6.60 1.48
C LYS A 35 9.27 6.16 2.91
N LEU A 36 9.70 7.08 3.77
CA LEU A 36 9.99 6.76 5.18
C LEU A 36 8.75 6.21 5.90
N TYR A 37 7.62 6.88 5.78
CA TYR A 37 6.37 6.49 6.46
C TYR A 37 5.77 5.20 5.86
N TYR A 38 5.93 4.99 4.55
CA TYR A 38 5.55 3.74 3.90
C TYR A 38 6.40 2.57 4.43
N GLU A 39 7.72 2.73 4.51
CA GLU A 39 8.64 1.71 5.01
C GLU A 39 8.47 1.44 6.52
N SER A 40 8.03 2.44 7.30
CA SER A 40 7.69 2.24 8.72
C SER A 40 6.31 1.61 8.94
N GLY A 41 5.51 1.45 7.88
CA GLY A 41 4.15 0.92 7.95
C GLY A 41 3.12 1.90 8.51
N ASP A 42 3.47 3.18 8.62
CA ASP A 42 2.59 4.23 9.15
C ASP A 42 2.03 5.08 8.00
N ILE A 43 1.10 4.48 7.25
CA ILE A 43 0.47 5.15 6.10
C ILE A 43 -0.50 6.25 6.52
N GLU A 44 -1.09 6.16 7.72
CA GLU A 44 -1.99 7.19 8.23
C GLU A 44 -1.30 8.55 8.36
N ALA A 45 0.01 8.57 8.64
CA ALA A 45 0.80 9.80 8.66
C ALA A 45 0.98 10.46 7.27
N ILE A 46 0.81 9.69 6.18
CA ILE A 46 0.91 10.19 4.80
C ILE A 46 -0.42 10.80 4.35
N ILE A 47 -1.54 10.25 4.82
CA ILE A 47 -2.89 10.55 4.34
C ILE A 47 -3.35 11.95 4.76
N ASP A 48 -4.03 12.66 3.85
CA ASP A 48 -4.74 13.89 4.21
C ASP A 48 -5.92 13.57 5.14
N PRO A 49 -5.94 14.07 6.40
CA PRO A 49 -7.07 13.85 7.31
C PRO A 49 -8.39 14.48 6.82
N SER A 50 -8.32 15.44 5.88
CA SER A 50 -9.51 16.05 5.26
C SER A 50 -9.95 15.32 3.99
N GLY A 51 -9.10 14.45 3.44
CA GLY A 51 -9.41 13.62 2.30
C GLY A 51 -10.37 12.52 2.76
N GLY A 52 -11.60 12.54 2.25
CA GLY A 52 -12.67 11.61 2.64
C GLY A 52 -12.45 10.18 2.12
N TYR A 53 -11.28 9.60 2.35
CA TYR A 53 -10.95 8.24 2.00
C TYR A 53 -11.64 7.28 2.97
N GLN A 54 -12.27 6.22 2.45
CA GLN A 54 -13.11 5.33 3.25
C GLN A 54 -12.35 4.09 3.74
N ASP A 55 -11.37 3.62 2.97
CA ASP A 55 -10.60 2.42 3.27
C ASP A 55 -9.09 2.69 3.23
N VAL A 56 -8.40 2.35 4.33
CA VAL A 56 -6.94 2.53 4.43
C VAL A 56 -6.20 1.56 3.51
N GLN A 57 -6.78 0.39 3.18
CA GLN A 57 -6.14 -0.59 2.30
C GLN A 57 -6.06 -0.09 0.85
N SER A 58 -7.10 0.61 0.38
CA SER A 58 -7.10 1.26 -0.92
C SER A 58 -5.96 2.28 -1.03
N ILE A 59 -5.78 3.11 -0.01
CA ILE A 59 -4.74 4.15 0.01
C ILE A 59 -3.36 3.51 0.13
N TRP A 60 -3.22 2.43 0.91
CA TRP A 60 -1.99 1.67 0.98
C TRP A 60 -1.54 1.21 -0.41
N LYS A 61 -2.46 0.68 -1.22
CA LYS A 61 -2.15 0.25 -2.59
C LYS A 61 -1.70 1.41 -3.48
N ILE A 62 -2.34 2.58 -3.36
CA ILE A 62 -1.92 3.78 -4.11
C ILE A 62 -0.55 4.27 -3.64
N ALA A 63 -0.29 4.28 -2.33
CA ALA A 63 0.99 4.69 -1.76
C ALA A 63 2.13 3.76 -2.19
N GLU A 64 1.91 2.45 -2.20
CA GLU A 64 2.85 1.44 -2.72
C GLU A 64 3.21 1.72 -4.19
N ALA A 65 2.22 1.98 -5.03
CA ALA A 65 2.43 2.36 -6.43
C ALA A 65 3.23 3.66 -6.56
N ALA A 66 2.90 4.66 -5.75
CA ALA A 66 3.57 5.95 -5.77
C ALA A 66 5.04 5.84 -5.33
N VAL A 67 5.33 5.11 -4.24
CA VAL A 67 6.69 4.91 -3.71
C VAL A 67 7.58 4.18 -4.71
N ARG A 68 7.08 3.13 -5.37
CA ARG A 68 7.84 2.44 -6.42
C ARG A 68 8.07 3.30 -7.66
N CYS A 69 7.10 4.15 -8.03
CA CYS A 69 7.27 5.10 -9.13
C CYS A 69 8.41 6.10 -8.90
N ILE A 70 8.65 6.49 -7.64
CA ILE A 70 9.69 7.46 -7.25
C ILE A 70 11.01 6.82 -6.83
N ASP A 71 11.18 5.50 -7.02
CA ASP A 71 12.43 4.82 -6.66
C ASP A 71 13.63 5.49 -7.35
N THR A 72 14.75 5.57 -6.64
CA THR A 72 16.02 6.09 -7.16
C THR A 72 16.52 5.28 -8.35
N GLU A 73 16.29 3.95 -8.35
CA GLU A 73 16.70 3.03 -9.41
C GLU A 73 15.61 2.96 -10.49
N PRO A 74 15.86 3.44 -11.73
CA PRO A 74 14.84 3.46 -12.78
C PRO A 74 14.29 2.08 -13.15
N ARG A 75 15.10 1.03 -12.98
CA ARG A 75 14.72 -0.36 -13.29
C ARG A 75 13.69 -0.94 -12.32
N LYS A 76 13.61 -0.41 -11.09
CA LYS A 76 12.62 -0.81 -10.09
C LYS A 76 11.28 -0.11 -10.26
N ARG A 77 11.23 0.93 -11.11
CA ARG A 77 10.02 1.70 -11.34
C ARG A 77 9.07 0.87 -12.22
N PRO A 78 7.80 0.74 -11.83
CA PRO A 78 6.81 0.02 -12.63
C PRO A 78 6.54 0.72 -13.96
N CYS A 79 6.07 -0.07 -14.92
CA CYS A 79 5.56 0.45 -16.19
C CYS A 79 4.18 1.10 -15.96
N MET A 80 3.79 2.07 -16.81
CA MET A 80 2.50 2.76 -16.64
C MET A 80 1.28 1.81 -16.58
N PRO A 81 1.19 0.74 -17.39
CA PRO A 81 0.08 -0.21 -17.29
C PRO A 81 -0.02 -0.90 -15.92
N GLU A 82 1.12 -1.21 -15.28
CA GLU A 82 1.16 -1.81 -13.95
C GLU A 82 0.65 -0.82 -12.90
N VAL A 83 1.08 0.44 -13.00
CA VAL A 83 0.61 1.51 -12.12
C VAL A 83 -0.90 1.71 -12.25
N VAL A 84 -1.43 1.71 -13.48
CA VAL A 84 -2.88 1.82 -13.72
C VAL A 84 -3.62 0.63 -13.12
N LYS A 85 -3.09 -0.58 -13.25
CA LYS A 85 -3.70 -1.79 -12.66
C LYS A 85 -3.80 -1.66 -11.14
N GLU A 86 -2.75 -1.22 -10.47
CA GLU A 86 -2.77 -1.06 -9.00
C GLU A 86 -3.73 0.01 -8.52
N ILE A 87 -3.86 1.10 -9.28
CA ILE A 87 -4.88 2.12 -9.00
C ILE A 87 -6.28 1.53 -9.17
N GLN A 88 -6.52 0.73 -10.22
CA GLN A 88 -7.80 0.06 -10.42
C GLN A 88 -8.14 -0.91 -9.29
N ASP A 89 -7.14 -1.66 -8.81
CA ASP A 89 -7.29 -2.58 -7.68
C ASP A 89 -7.64 -1.80 -6.40
N ALA A 90 -6.97 -0.68 -6.13
CA ALA A 90 -7.31 0.22 -5.01
C ALA A 90 -8.74 0.75 -5.11
N MET A 91 -9.18 1.15 -6.30
CA MET A 91 -10.56 1.60 -6.53
C MET A 91 -11.60 0.49 -6.37
N ALA A 92 -11.22 -0.77 -6.57
CA ALA A 92 -12.09 -1.90 -6.31
C ALA A 92 -12.27 -2.12 -4.80
N LEU A 93 -11.20 -1.93 -4.01
CA LEU A 93 -11.24 -1.99 -2.54
C LEU A 93 -12.16 -0.92 -1.94
N GLU A 94 -12.06 0.35 -2.37
CA GLU A 94 -12.97 1.42 -1.93
C GLU A 94 -14.44 1.06 -2.19
N ARG A 95 -14.77 0.57 -3.38
CA ARG A 95 -16.15 0.20 -3.73
C ARG A 95 -16.68 -0.97 -2.89
N ALA A 96 -15.82 -1.94 -2.57
CA ALA A 96 -16.18 -3.05 -1.71
C ALA A 96 -16.41 -2.58 -0.25
N ALA A 97 -15.66 -1.58 0.22
CA ALA A 97 -15.89 -0.96 1.51
C ALA A 97 -17.25 -0.24 1.56
N SER A 98 -17.61 0.53 0.52
CA SER A 98 -18.88 1.26 0.47
C SER A 98 -20.12 0.35 0.37
N SER A 99 -20.00 -0.83 -0.26
CA SER A 99 -21.12 -1.79 -0.39
C SER A 99 -21.40 -2.57 0.89
N SER A 100 -20.49 -2.53 1.86
CA SER A 100 -20.62 -3.22 3.15
C SER A 100 -21.53 -2.48 4.15
N SER A 101 -21.89 -1.22 3.88
CA SER A 101 -22.73 -0.39 4.76
C SER A 101 -24.25 -0.44 4.49
N GLU A 102 -24.73 -1.21 3.51
CA GLU A 102 -26.18 -1.38 3.26
C GLU A 102 -26.66 -2.82 3.53
N THR A 103 -26.61 -3.25 4.80
CA THR A 103 -27.41 -4.42 5.25
C THR A 103 -27.99 -4.22 6.64
N MET A 104 -28.82 -3.19 6.86
CA MET A 104 -29.96 -3.30 7.77
C MET A 104 -30.93 -2.11 7.66
N ARG A 105 -31.89 -2.21 6.73
CA ARG A 105 -33.31 -1.93 7.02
C ARG A 105 -34.18 -2.30 5.82
N GLY A 106 -35.08 -3.25 6.02
CA GLY A 106 -36.19 -3.52 5.10
C GLY A 106 -36.25 -4.98 4.66
N GLY A 107 -36.80 -5.83 5.52
CA GLY A 107 -37.18 -7.18 5.15
C GLY A 107 -38.25 -7.19 4.06
N GLY A 108 -38.10 -8.13 3.12
CA GLY A 108 -39.06 -8.46 2.08
C GLY A 108 -38.51 -9.64 1.28
N GLY A 109 -38.63 -10.85 1.84
CA GLY A 109 -38.02 -12.07 1.29
C GLY A 109 -38.67 -12.60 0.01
N CYS A 110 -37.90 -13.39 -0.73
CA CYS A 110 -38.43 -14.33 -1.72
C CYS A 110 -38.67 -15.68 -1.03
N PRO A 111 -39.91 -16.23 -1.01
CA PRO A 111 -40.28 -17.34 -0.11
C PRO A 111 -40.07 -18.73 -0.73
N PHE A 112 -38.95 -19.00 -1.40
CA PHE A 112 -38.67 -20.36 -1.87
C PHE A 112 -37.16 -20.63 -2.07
N SER A 113 -36.46 -21.06 -1.01
CA SER A 113 -35.34 -21.99 -1.14
C SER A 113 -34.97 -22.56 0.24
N PRO A 114 -35.12 -23.86 0.47
CA PRO A 114 -34.63 -24.52 1.67
C PRO A 114 -33.22 -25.04 1.41
N ALA A 115 -32.21 -24.21 1.69
CA ALA A 115 -30.83 -24.67 1.84
C ALA A 115 -30.09 -23.76 2.83
N ALA A 116 -30.52 -23.84 4.09
CA ALA A 116 -29.76 -23.29 5.21
C ALA A 116 -28.72 -24.33 5.64
N VAL A 117 -27.48 -24.16 5.20
CA VAL A 117 -26.32 -24.47 6.03
C VAL A 117 -25.18 -23.55 5.60
N SER A 118 -24.89 -22.55 6.42
CA SER A 118 -23.57 -21.93 6.41
C SER A 118 -23.08 -21.89 7.84
N VAL A 119 -22.09 -22.73 8.06
CA VAL A 119 -21.35 -22.91 9.31
C VAL A 119 -20.80 -21.55 9.76
N ARG A 120 -21.10 -21.18 11.01
CA ARG A 120 -20.33 -20.17 11.74
C ARG A 120 -19.27 -20.86 12.59
N SER A 121 -18.00 -20.67 12.21
CA SER A 121 -16.79 -20.63 13.05
C SER A 121 -15.60 -20.72 12.10
N GLY A 122 -14.57 -19.90 12.14
CA GLY A 122 -14.18 -18.81 13.02
C GLY A 122 -12.76 -18.42 12.58
N GLY A 123 -12.43 -17.12 12.68
CA GLY A 123 -11.11 -16.60 12.38
C GLY A 123 -11.19 -15.24 11.67
N THR A 124 -11.23 -14.15 12.43
CA THR A 124 -10.85 -12.85 11.88
C THR A 124 -9.33 -12.88 11.75
N MET A 125 -8.82 -13.15 10.54
CA MET A 125 -7.41 -12.90 10.24
C MET A 125 -7.16 -11.41 10.47
N ARG A 126 -6.14 -11.09 11.26
CA ARG A 126 -5.66 -9.71 11.39
C ARG A 126 -5.07 -9.31 10.05
N SER A 127 -5.35 -8.10 9.57
CA SER A 127 -4.85 -7.56 8.30
C SER A 127 -3.32 -7.65 8.13
N HIS A 128 -2.59 -7.80 9.24
CA HIS A 128 -1.14 -7.96 9.26
C HIS A 128 -0.65 -9.32 8.74
N ASP A 129 -1.45 -10.39 8.79
CA ASP A 129 -1.00 -11.74 8.37
C ASP A 129 -1.15 -12.01 6.86
N MET A 130 -1.76 -11.10 6.07
CA MET A 130 -1.87 -11.27 4.61
C MET A 130 -0.65 -10.75 3.83
N VAL A 131 0.26 -10.00 4.44
CA VAL A 131 1.37 -9.34 3.73
C VAL A 131 2.71 -10.10 3.72
N MET A 132 2.75 -11.37 4.15
CA MET A 132 3.98 -12.17 4.06
C MET A 132 3.72 -13.64 3.71
N ASP A 133 3.03 -13.91 2.60
CA ASP A 133 3.19 -15.19 1.89
C ASP A 133 3.07 -14.98 0.38
N ASN A 134 4.14 -14.40 -0.18
CA ASN A 134 4.45 -14.55 -1.61
C ASN A 134 5.95 -14.81 -1.80
N LEU A 135 6.50 -15.71 -0.98
CA LEU A 135 7.72 -16.42 -1.32
C LEU A 135 7.37 -17.91 -1.36
N LEU A 136 7.63 -18.52 -2.52
CA LEU A 136 7.68 -19.95 -2.86
C LEU A 136 6.68 -20.35 -3.95
N LEU A 137 7.13 -20.24 -5.21
CA LEU A 137 7.04 -21.31 -6.23
C LEU A 137 7.74 -20.85 -7.51
N MET A 138 9.04 -21.10 -7.58
CA MET A 138 9.80 -21.33 -8.82
C MET A 138 10.97 -22.27 -8.48
N ASP A 139 10.69 -23.56 -8.49
CA ASP A 139 11.65 -24.63 -8.82
C ASP A 139 11.48 -24.85 -10.35
N ASP A 140 12.43 -25.07 -11.25
CA ASP A 140 13.88 -25.27 -11.31
C ASP A 140 14.27 -24.88 -12.76
N ASP A 141 15.45 -24.28 -13.00
CA ASP A 141 16.34 -24.57 -14.16
C ASP A 141 17.62 -23.68 -14.12
N ASP A 142 18.77 -24.36 -14.20
CA ASP A 142 20.18 -23.95 -14.18
C ASP A 142 20.57 -22.65 -14.93
N ASP A 143 21.35 -21.75 -14.28
CA ASP A 143 22.71 -21.41 -14.75
C ASP A 143 23.52 -20.73 -13.63
N SER A 144 24.77 -21.18 -13.52
CA SER A 144 25.69 -20.87 -12.45
C SER A 144 26.33 -19.50 -12.61
N THR A 145 26.10 -18.56 -11.68
CA THR A 145 27.03 -17.44 -11.46
C THR A 145 27.29 -17.21 -9.98
N SER A 146 28.55 -17.42 -9.59
CA SER A 146 29.07 -17.35 -8.22
C SER A 146 28.90 -15.95 -7.60
N PHE A 147 28.05 -15.81 -6.58
CA PHE A 147 27.96 -14.61 -5.77
C PHE A 147 28.95 -14.69 -4.60
N SER A 148 30.12 -14.08 -4.79
CA SER A 148 31.07 -13.76 -3.73
C SER A 148 30.41 -12.82 -2.73
N GLY A 149 30.26 -13.30 -1.49
CA GLY A 149 29.65 -12.55 -0.41
C GLY A 149 30.30 -11.19 -0.13
N SER A 150 29.46 -10.26 0.31
CA SER A 150 29.85 -9.17 1.19
C SER A 150 28.65 -8.87 2.08
N VAL A 151 28.72 -9.36 3.32
CA VAL A 151 27.77 -9.02 4.40
C VAL A 151 27.93 -7.53 4.70
N SER A 152 27.01 -6.72 4.19
CA SER A 152 26.86 -5.34 4.63
C SER A 152 26.25 -5.33 6.02
N LYS A 153 27.04 -4.85 6.98
CA LYS A 153 26.69 -4.74 8.40
C LYS A 153 25.44 -3.86 8.60
N PRO A 154 24.61 -4.10 9.63
CA PRO A 154 23.53 -3.19 9.98
C PRO A 154 24.08 -1.84 10.42
N TYR A 155 23.46 -0.76 9.91
CA TYR A 155 23.77 0.61 10.29
C TYR A 155 23.47 0.82 11.78
N LYS A 156 24.49 1.25 12.51
CA LYS A 156 24.46 1.55 13.94
C LYS A 156 24.11 3.03 14.11
N TYR A 157 22.97 3.31 14.73
CA TYR A 157 22.58 4.67 15.12
C TYR A 157 23.53 5.23 16.20
N PRO A 158 23.95 6.50 16.13
CA PRO A 158 24.62 7.17 17.24
C PRO A 158 23.61 7.56 18.33
N GLU A 159 23.87 7.10 19.56
CA GLU A 159 23.21 7.54 20.79
C GLU A 159 23.42 9.05 20.99
N LEU A 160 22.31 9.78 21.18
CA LEU A 160 22.29 11.20 21.49
C LEU A 160 22.68 11.40 22.96
N ARG A 161 23.75 12.16 23.21
CA ARG A 161 24.09 12.71 24.53
C ARG A 161 24.22 14.22 24.44
#